data_AF-A0A7X8FAN8-F1
#
_entry.id   AF-A0A7X8FAN8-F1
#
_cell.length_a   1.000
_cell.length_b   1.000
_cell.length_c   1.000
_cell.angle_alpha   90.00
_cell.angle_beta   90.00
_cell.angle_gamma   90.00
#
_symmetry.space_group_name_H-M   'P 1'
#
loop_
_entity.id
_entity.type
_entity.pdbx_description
1 polymer ?
#
loop_
_entity_poly.entity_id
_entity_poly.type
_entity_poly.pdbx_seq_one_letter_code
_entity_poly.pdbx_strand_id
1 'polypeptide(L)'
;MKPKKYILPLLLLVTLITSLSGIKVPPHPSYRQVPTAWAASDKRMPLPEDGLFAKRTGELPNNILVLRVQFSDLYFINTPEYPDYLSHDDEFFDRWMIHLTDFFAEASHFDYILEYHLYPQVITLPRPLAYYGADTPERIDGRIGEFALDVKDAVDDEIDFSQCGGI
;
A
#
# COMPACT_ATOMS: atom_id res chain seq x y z
N MET A 1 -22.90 48.15 32.95
CA MET A 1 -21.49 47.74 32.80
C MET A 1 -21.16 47.66 31.32
N LYS A 2 -20.24 48.50 30.80
CA LYS A 2 -19.82 48.45 29.39
C LYS A 2 -18.80 47.30 29.22
N PRO A 3 -18.96 46.37 28.28
CA PRO A 3 -17.98 45.31 28.05
C PRO A 3 -16.64 45.95 27.66
N LYS A 4 -15.55 45.51 28.31
CA LYS A 4 -14.19 46.02 28.06
C LYS A 4 -13.84 45.78 26.58
N LYS A 5 -13.56 46.85 25.84
CA LYS A 5 -13.32 46.88 24.38
C LYS A 5 -12.16 46.01 23.87
N TYR A 6 -11.44 45.33 24.77
CA TYR A 6 -10.26 44.52 24.47
C TYR A 6 -10.50 43.00 24.54
N ILE A 7 -11.69 42.55 24.96
CA ILE A 7 -12.01 41.12 25.08
C ILE A 7 -12.15 40.48 23.68
N LEU A 8 -12.82 41.16 22.75
CA LEU A 8 -13.04 40.68 21.38
C LEU A 8 -11.74 40.49 20.57
N PRO A 9 -10.79 41.45 20.54
CA PRO A 9 -9.54 41.25 19.80
C PRO A 9 -8.63 40.19 20.45
N LEU A 10 -8.67 40.04 21.78
CA LEU A 10 -7.91 39.00 22.47
C LEU A 10 -8.41 37.60 22.11
N LEU A 11 -9.73 37.44 22.02
CA LEU A 11 -10.35 36.15 21.68
C LEU A 11 -10.06 35.77 20.22
N LEU A 12 -10.05 36.75 19.32
CA LEU A 12 -9.64 36.59 17.91
C LEU A 12 -8.17 36.19 17.77
N LEU A 13 -7.28 36.77 18.59
CA LEU A 13 -5.86 36.44 18.59
C LEU A 13 -5.62 35.01 19.08
N VAL A 14 -6.33 34.57 20.12
CA VAL A 14 -6.24 33.20 20.64
C VAL A 14 -6.72 32.18 19.60
N THR A 15 -7.84 32.45 18.92
CA THR A 15 -8.33 31.56 17.85
C THR A 15 -7.36 31.46 16.67
N LEU A 16 -6.69 32.56 16.31
CA LEU A 16 -5.71 32.58 15.21
C LEU A 16 -4.45 31.76 15.53
N ILE A 17 -3.97 31.83 16.78
CA ILE A 17 -2.81 31.05 17.24
C ILE A 17 -3.13 29.54 17.27
N THR A 18 -4.34 29.17 17.68
CA THR A 18 -4.76 27.76 17.68
C THR A 18 -4.97 27.19 16.28
N SER A 19 -5.39 28.00 15.30
CA SER A 19 -5.59 27.55 13.91
C SER A 19 -4.28 27.25 13.15
N LEU A 20 -3.13 27.74 13.64
CA LEU A 20 -1.82 27.46 13.04
C LEU A 20 -1.19 26.14 13.53
N SER A 21 -1.80 25.47 14.52
CA SER A 21 -1.21 24.32 15.23
C SER A 21 -1.73 22.95 14.78
N GLY A 22 -2.17 22.81 13.52
CA GLY A 22 -3.06 21.71 13.17
C GLY A 22 -2.90 21.01 11.82
N ILE A 23 -1.71 20.95 11.23
CA ILE A 23 -1.42 19.93 10.20
C ILE A 23 -0.11 19.24 10.60
N LYS A 24 -0.23 18.29 11.53
CA LYS A 24 0.84 17.35 11.90
C LYS A 24 0.84 16.20 10.90
N VAL A 25 1.07 16.50 9.62
CA VAL A 25 1.55 15.45 8.73
C VAL A 25 3.02 15.29 9.09
N PRO A 26 3.45 14.14 9.66
CA PRO A 26 4.87 13.92 9.89
C PRO A 26 5.57 14.10 8.54
N PRO A 27 6.72 14.80 8.49
CA PRO A 27 7.49 14.89 7.26
C PRO A 27 7.71 13.46 6.76
N HIS A 28 7.20 13.15 5.57
CA HIS A 28 7.48 11.87 4.92
C HIS A 28 9.01 11.71 4.88
N PRO A 29 9.55 10.52 5.18
CA PRO A 29 10.99 10.32 5.22
C PRO A 29 11.56 10.62 3.83
N SER A 30 12.24 11.75 3.71
CA SER A 30 13.05 12.06 2.54
C SER A 30 14.41 11.39 2.71
N TYR A 31 14.95 10.85 1.62
CA TYR A 31 16.32 10.35 1.62
C TYR A 31 17.26 11.47 2.07
N ARG A 32 17.99 11.25 3.17
CA ARG A 32 19.06 12.17 3.60
C ARG A 32 20.18 12.21 2.57
N GLN A 33 20.39 11.08 1.88
CA GLN A 33 21.30 10.91 0.76
C GLN A 33 20.62 9.99 -0.24
N VAL A 34 20.31 10.50 -1.43
CA VAL A 34 19.67 9.72 -2.49
C VAL A 34 20.65 8.65 -2.97
N PRO A 35 20.29 7.36 -3.01
CA PRO A 35 21.17 6.30 -3.52
C PRO A 35 21.63 6.60 -4.95
N THR A 36 22.85 6.20 -5.31
CA THR A 36 23.35 6.39 -6.69
C THR A 36 22.52 5.59 -7.71
N ALA A 37 21.91 4.50 -7.27
CA ALA A 37 20.97 3.69 -8.05
C ALA A 37 19.56 4.29 -8.18
N TRP A 38 19.28 5.45 -7.57
CA TRP A 38 17.98 6.08 -7.69
C TRP A 38 17.73 6.60 -9.10
N ALA A 39 16.63 6.15 -9.69
CA ALA A 39 16.05 6.71 -10.88
C ALA A 39 14.60 7.09 -10.57
N ALA A 40 14.14 8.23 -11.10
CA ALA A 40 12.73 8.56 -11.04
C ALA A 40 11.95 7.44 -11.72
N SER A 41 10.97 6.85 -11.02
CA SER A 41 10.10 5.83 -11.59
C SER A 41 9.46 6.41 -12.85
N ASP A 42 9.71 5.78 -14.00
CA ASP A 42 9.01 6.16 -15.21
C ASP A 42 7.52 5.86 -14.98
N LYS A 43 6.71 6.92 -14.93
CA LYS A 43 5.26 6.78 -14.74
C LYS A 43 4.58 6.14 -15.94
N ARG A 44 5.33 5.88 -17.01
CA ARG A 44 4.89 5.15 -18.17
C ARG A 44 5.14 3.68 -17.92
N MET A 45 4.06 2.90 -17.90
CA MET A 45 4.18 1.46 -18.06
C MET A 45 5.02 1.21 -19.33
N PRO A 46 6.10 0.40 -19.28
CA PRO A 46 6.84 0.04 -20.48
C PRO A 46 5.85 -0.68 -21.39
N LEU A 47 5.44 0.03 -22.44
CA LEU A 47 4.58 -0.55 -23.45
C LEU A 47 5.43 -1.62 -24.17
N PRO A 48 4.88 -2.82 -24.40
CA PRO A 48 5.50 -3.76 -25.33
C PRO A 48 5.85 -3.01 -26.62
N GLU A 49 6.99 -3.30 -27.25
CA GLU A 49 7.38 -2.63 -28.50
C GLU A 49 6.29 -2.75 -29.59
N ASP A 50 5.43 -3.75 -29.46
CA ASP A 50 4.25 -4.03 -30.31
C ASP A 50 3.05 -3.09 -30.06
N GLY A 51 3.17 -2.11 -29.17
CA GLY A 51 2.17 -1.07 -28.87
C GLY A 51 1.10 -1.48 -27.85
N LEU A 52 0.34 -0.48 -27.36
CA LEU A 52 -0.78 -0.62 -26.40
C LEU A 52 -1.87 -1.64 -26.81
N PHE A 53 -1.90 -2.00 -28.09
CA PHE A 53 -2.90 -2.86 -28.70
C PHE A 53 -2.28 -4.08 -29.40
N ALA A 54 -1.05 -4.45 -29.04
CA ALA A 54 -0.53 -5.77 -29.35
C ALA A 54 -1.62 -6.77 -28.97
N LYS A 55 -2.18 -7.46 -29.97
CA LYS A 55 -3.39 -8.26 -29.84
C LYS A 55 -3.09 -9.41 -28.89
N ARG A 56 -3.27 -9.19 -27.59
CA ARG A 56 -3.21 -10.24 -26.58
C ARG A 56 -4.36 -11.18 -26.92
N THR A 57 -4.03 -12.34 -27.47
CA THR A 57 -4.99 -13.36 -27.90
C THR A 57 -5.43 -14.27 -26.75
N GLY A 58 -5.04 -13.96 -25.50
CA GLY A 58 -5.44 -14.71 -24.32
C GLY A 58 -6.52 -13.97 -23.53
N GLU A 59 -7.39 -14.73 -22.87
CA GLU A 59 -8.26 -14.20 -21.82
C GLU A 59 -7.39 -13.58 -20.72
N LEU A 60 -7.80 -12.41 -20.21
CA LEU A 60 -7.11 -11.77 -19.10
C LEU A 60 -7.38 -12.58 -17.83
N PRO A 61 -6.35 -12.87 -17.01
CA PRO A 61 -6.55 -13.38 -15.67
C PRO A 61 -7.55 -12.53 -14.91
N ASN A 62 -8.51 -13.18 -14.29
CA ASN A 62 -9.61 -12.54 -13.57
C ASN A 62 -9.66 -12.97 -12.11
N ASN A 63 -8.60 -13.59 -11.59
CA ASN A 63 -8.53 -14.08 -10.23
C ASN A 63 -7.20 -13.70 -9.55
N ILE A 64 -7.29 -12.96 -8.45
CA ILE A 64 -6.12 -12.48 -7.70
C ILE A 64 -6.03 -13.19 -6.35
N LEU A 65 -4.84 -13.69 -6.03
CA LEU A 65 -4.49 -14.10 -4.69
C LEU A 65 -3.99 -12.92 -3.88
N VAL A 66 -4.56 -12.70 -2.70
CA VAL A 66 -4.16 -11.64 -1.78
C VAL A 66 -3.49 -12.27 -0.56
N LEU A 67 -2.19 -11.98 -0.41
CA LEU A 67 -1.37 -12.43 0.70
C LEU A 67 -1.06 -11.26 1.63
N ARG A 68 -1.38 -11.44 2.91
CA ARG A 68 -1.07 -10.46 3.95
C ARG A 68 0.23 -10.85 4.60
N VAL A 69 1.22 -9.98 4.51
CA VAL A 69 2.59 -10.25 4.94
C VAL A 69 2.99 -9.24 6.01
N GLN A 70 3.56 -9.74 7.10
CA GLN A 70 4.16 -8.95 8.15
C GLN A 70 5.61 -9.41 8.38
N PHE A 71 6.40 -8.58 9.05
CA PHE A 71 7.82 -8.82 9.30
C PHE A 71 8.05 -9.27 10.73
N SER A 72 9.22 -9.85 11.02
CA SER A 72 9.56 -10.29 12.38
C SER A 72 9.58 -9.14 13.41
N ASP A 73 9.72 -7.90 12.96
CA ASP A 73 9.80 -6.69 13.77
C ASP A 73 8.67 -5.67 13.52
N LEU A 74 7.75 -5.96 12.59
CA LEU A 74 6.63 -5.08 12.24
C LEU A 74 5.38 -5.90 11.94
N TYR A 75 4.32 -5.62 12.69
CA TYR A 75 3.08 -6.39 12.71
C TYR A 75 1.90 -5.53 12.28
N PHE A 76 0.85 -6.18 11.79
CA PHE A 76 -0.42 -5.48 11.55
C PHE A 76 -1.03 -4.98 12.87
N ILE A 77 -1.62 -3.79 12.81
CA ILE A 77 -2.31 -3.18 13.93
C ILE A 77 -3.76 -3.69 13.91
N ASN A 78 -4.10 -4.59 14.83
CA ASN A 78 -5.44 -5.17 14.94
C ASN A 78 -6.34 -4.41 15.93
N THR A 79 -5.80 -3.37 16.57
CA THR A 79 -6.51 -2.53 17.53
C THR A 79 -6.47 -1.08 17.09
N PRO A 80 -7.62 -0.47 16.77
CA PRO A 80 -7.68 0.96 16.41
C PRO A 80 -7.06 1.84 17.50
N GLU A 81 -6.00 2.58 17.17
CA GLU A 81 -5.33 3.48 18.11
C GLU A 81 -4.90 4.77 17.42
N TYR A 82 -4.92 5.89 18.14
CA TYR A 82 -4.42 7.16 17.62
C TYR A 82 -2.96 7.02 17.11
N PRO A 83 -2.59 7.57 15.94
CA PRO A 83 -3.35 8.51 15.10
C PRO A 83 -4.26 7.86 14.05
N ASP A 84 -4.14 6.54 13.85
CA ASP A 84 -4.84 5.81 12.80
C ASP A 84 -5.84 4.81 13.43
N TYR A 85 -7.11 5.21 13.46
CA TYR A 85 -8.18 4.42 14.07
C TYR A 85 -8.67 3.27 13.18
N LEU A 86 -7.81 2.73 12.32
CA LEU A 86 -8.13 1.62 11.44
C LEU A 86 -7.37 0.36 11.87
N SER A 87 -8.15 -0.68 12.18
CA SER A 87 -7.63 -2.04 12.29
C SER A 87 -7.28 -2.53 10.89
N HIS A 88 -6.13 -3.18 10.75
CA HIS A 88 -5.67 -3.81 9.51
C HIS A 88 -5.99 -5.31 9.52
N ASP A 89 -7.26 -5.62 9.75
CA ASP A 89 -7.83 -6.96 9.82
C ASP A 89 -8.33 -7.46 8.45
N ASP A 90 -8.88 -8.68 8.43
CA ASP A 90 -9.48 -9.32 7.26
C ASP A 90 -10.52 -8.41 6.61
N GLU A 91 -11.43 -7.84 7.39
CA GLU A 91 -12.49 -6.95 6.90
C GLU A 91 -11.93 -5.66 6.29
N PHE A 92 -10.82 -5.14 6.81
CA PHE A 92 -10.13 -4.02 6.17
C PHE A 92 -9.69 -4.38 4.77
N PHE A 93 -8.94 -5.47 4.59
CA PHE A 93 -8.43 -5.86 3.27
C PHE A 93 -9.56 -6.29 2.32
N ASP A 94 -10.60 -6.97 2.81
CA ASP A 94 -11.77 -7.34 2.01
C ASP A 94 -12.47 -6.12 1.42
N ARG A 95 -12.69 -5.06 2.22
CA ARG A 95 -13.29 -3.82 1.69
C ARG A 95 -12.47 -3.20 0.56
N TRP A 96 -11.15 -3.23 0.68
CA TRP A 96 -10.26 -2.75 -0.38
C TRP A 96 -10.36 -3.60 -1.64
N MET A 97 -10.45 -4.92 -1.50
CA MET A 97 -10.56 -5.82 -2.64
C MET A 97 -11.91 -5.72 -3.34
N ILE A 98 -13.01 -5.52 -2.59
CA ILE A 98 -14.33 -5.22 -3.16
C ILE A 98 -14.27 -3.96 -4.02
N HIS A 99 -13.68 -2.88 -3.51
CA HIS A 99 -13.53 -1.65 -4.29
C HIS A 99 -12.67 -1.83 -5.54
N LEU A 100 -11.64 -2.68 -5.48
CA LEU A 100 -10.83 -3.02 -6.65
C LEU A 100 -11.66 -3.77 -7.70
N THR A 101 -12.45 -4.76 -7.28
CA THR A 101 -13.37 -5.49 -8.15
C THR A 101 -14.40 -4.57 -8.81
N ASP A 102 -15.06 -3.71 -8.03
CA ASP A 102 -16.05 -2.75 -8.52
C ASP A 102 -15.43 -1.80 -9.56
N PHE A 103 -14.24 -1.27 -9.27
CA PHE A 103 -13.53 -0.39 -10.19
C PHE A 103 -13.30 -1.04 -11.56
N PHE A 104 -12.82 -2.28 -11.58
CA PHE A 104 -12.55 -3.00 -12.82
C PHE A 104 -13.83 -3.41 -13.56
N ALA A 105 -14.87 -3.80 -12.83
CA ALA A 105 -16.18 -4.09 -13.40
C ALA A 105 -16.77 -2.84 -14.07
N GLU A 106 -16.78 -1.70 -13.38
CA GLU A 106 -17.31 -0.45 -13.95
C GLU A 106 -16.47 0.07 -15.12
N ALA A 107 -15.14 0.07 -14.99
CA ALA A 107 -14.23 0.56 -16.04
C ALA A 107 -14.31 -0.28 -17.33
N SER A 108 -14.64 -1.57 -17.19
CA SER A 108 -14.84 -2.49 -18.32
C SER A 108 -16.29 -2.57 -18.79
N HIS A 109 -17.22 -1.80 -18.22
CA HIS A 109 -18.67 -1.94 -18.48
C HIS A 109 -19.19 -3.36 -18.25
N PHE A 110 -18.68 -4.02 -17.21
CA PHE A 110 -18.97 -5.39 -16.79
C PHE A 110 -18.47 -6.48 -17.75
N ASP A 111 -17.62 -6.14 -18.73
CA ASP A 111 -16.96 -7.13 -19.61
C ASP A 111 -15.80 -7.87 -18.91
N TYR A 112 -15.32 -7.35 -17.77
CA TYR A 112 -14.28 -7.96 -16.95
C TYR A 112 -14.67 -7.91 -15.47
N ILE A 113 -14.84 -9.08 -14.86
CA ILE A 113 -15.14 -9.24 -13.44
C ILE A 113 -13.92 -9.83 -12.75
N LEU A 114 -13.35 -9.06 -11.83
CA LEU A 114 -12.20 -9.47 -11.05
C LEU A 114 -12.64 -10.20 -9.78
N GLU A 115 -12.32 -11.48 -9.67
CA GLU A 115 -12.42 -12.28 -8.47
C GLU A 115 -11.13 -12.18 -7.64
N TYR A 116 -11.26 -12.33 -6.33
CA TYR A 116 -10.11 -12.36 -5.43
C TYR A 116 -10.26 -13.43 -4.37
N HIS A 117 -9.13 -13.94 -3.90
CA HIS A 117 -9.04 -14.85 -2.76
C HIS A 117 -8.11 -14.25 -1.72
N LEU A 118 -8.69 -13.86 -0.58
CA LEU A 118 -7.92 -13.42 0.58
C LEU A 118 -7.44 -14.64 1.36
N TYR A 119 -6.12 -14.84 1.41
CA TYR A 119 -5.54 -15.91 2.21
C TYR A 119 -5.85 -15.66 3.70
N PRO A 120 -6.39 -16.67 4.43
CA PRO A 120 -6.93 -16.45 5.77
C PRO A 120 -5.88 -16.15 6.83
N GLN A 121 -4.62 -16.53 6.60
CA GLN A 121 -3.55 -16.34 7.58
C GLN A 121 -2.66 -15.16 7.20
N VAL A 122 -2.16 -14.46 8.21
CA VAL A 122 -1.09 -13.47 8.02
C VAL A 122 0.25 -14.19 8.03
N ILE A 123 1.00 -14.04 6.95
CA ILE A 123 2.34 -14.62 6.77
C ILE A 123 3.33 -13.76 7.56
N THR A 124 4.10 -14.37 8.44
CA THR A 124 5.17 -13.69 9.17
C THR A 124 6.52 -14.09 8.58
N LEU A 125 7.21 -13.12 7.99
CA LEU A 125 8.53 -13.36 7.40
C LEU A 125 9.62 -13.56 8.47
N PRO A 126 10.65 -14.37 8.16
CA PRO A 126 11.70 -14.71 9.11
C PRO A 126 12.68 -13.56 9.39
N ARG A 127 12.70 -12.52 8.56
CA ARG A 127 13.61 -11.37 8.67
C ARG A 127 12.86 -10.06 8.93
N PRO A 128 13.53 -9.05 9.50
CA PRO A 128 12.92 -7.75 9.75
C PRO A 128 12.65 -6.98 8.45
N LEU A 129 11.77 -5.97 8.50
CA LEU A 129 11.45 -5.08 7.37
C LEU A 129 12.72 -4.51 6.72
N ALA A 130 13.67 -4.07 7.56
CA ALA A 130 14.92 -3.49 7.11
C ALA A 130 15.80 -4.47 6.32
N TYR A 131 15.63 -5.78 6.47
CA TYR A 131 16.37 -6.75 5.65
C TYR A 131 15.90 -6.71 4.19
N TYR A 132 14.58 -6.72 3.97
CA TYR A 132 13.99 -6.80 2.63
C TYR A 132 13.94 -5.44 1.93
N GLY A 133 13.64 -4.37 2.67
CA GLY A 133 13.36 -3.04 2.13
C GLY A 133 14.46 -1.99 2.35
N ALA A 134 15.62 -2.36 2.92
CA ALA A 134 16.74 -1.41 2.98
C ALA A 134 17.44 -1.31 1.63
N ASP A 135 17.55 -0.08 1.15
CA ASP A 135 18.39 0.25 0.00
C ASP A 135 19.87 0.09 0.34
N THR A 136 20.63 -0.36 -0.65
CA THR A 136 22.09 -0.18 -0.66
C THR A 136 22.45 0.99 -1.57
N PRO A 137 23.65 1.60 -1.41
CA PRO A 137 24.09 2.66 -2.31
C PRO A 137 24.04 2.25 -3.79
N GLU A 138 24.24 0.97 -4.07
CA GLU A 138 24.31 0.36 -5.40
C GLU A 138 22.97 -0.17 -5.92
N ARG A 139 21.96 -0.39 -5.06
CA ARG A 139 20.69 -0.98 -5.47
C ARG A 139 19.54 -0.63 -4.52
N ILE A 140 18.47 -0.10 -5.10
CA ILE A 140 17.16 0.07 -4.45
C ILE A 140 16.40 -1.26 -4.53
N ASP A 141 15.67 -1.62 -3.46
CA ASP A 141 14.87 -2.85 -3.37
C ASP A 141 15.65 -4.12 -3.72
N GLY A 142 16.93 -4.16 -3.34
CA GLY A 142 17.87 -5.19 -3.80
C GLY A 142 17.46 -6.62 -3.46
N ARG A 143 16.63 -6.80 -2.43
CA ARG A 143 16.18 -8.10 -1.91
C ARG A 143 14.70 -8.38 -2.14
N ILE A 144 14.04 -7.65 -3.05
CA ILE A 144 12.63 -7.92 -3.36
C ILE A 144 12.40 -9.35 -3.91
N GLY A 145 13.41 -9.93 -4.58
CA GLY A 145 13.37 -11.32 -5.01
C GLY A 145 13.42 -12.31 -3.84
N GLU A 146 14.25 -12.04 -2.83
CA GLU A 146 14.28 -12.84 -1.59
C GLU A 146 12.96 -12.70 -0.82
N PHE A 147 12.38 -11.50 -0.78
CA PHE A 147 11.06 -11.28 -0.20
C PHE A 147 9.99 -12.15 -0.89
N ALA A 148 9.94 -12.13 -2.22
CA ALA A 148 8.96 -12.92 -2.97
C ALA A 148 9.13 -14.43 -2.76
N LEU A 149 10.37 -14.92 -2.68
CA LEU A 149 10.67 -16.33 -2.39
C LEU A 149 10.25 -16.71 -0.97
N ASP A 150 10.62 -15.91 0.04
CA ASP A 150 10.26 -16.20 1.43
C ASP A 150 8.73 -16.18 1.63
N VAL A 151 8.00 -15.30 0.94
CA VAL A 151 6.52 -15.29 0.95
C VAL A 151 5.97 -16.54 0.28
N LYS A 152 6.47 -16.90 -0.92
CA LYS A 152 6.04 -18.09 -1.64
C LYS A 152 6.26 -19.34 -0.79
N ASP A 153 7.48 -19.54 -0.29
CA ASP A 153 7.87 -20.73 0.45
C ASP A 153 7.09 -20.88 1.77
N ALA A 154 6.58 -19.77 2.33
CA ALA A 154 5.73 -19.81 3.52
C ALA A 154 4.31 -20.36 3.26
N VAL A 155 3.85 -20.40 2.01
CA VAL A 155 2.49 -20.83 1.65
C VAL A 155 2.46 -21.85 0.51
N ASP A 156 3.62 -22.29 0.00
CA ASP A 156 3.74 -23.18 -1.17
C ASP A 156 3.05 -24.54 -0.95
N ASP A 157 3.05 -25.04 0.29
CA ASP A 157 2.38 -26.28 0.67
C ASP A 157 0.85 -26.12 0.81
N GLU A 158 0.37 -24.88 0.94
CA GLU A 158 -1.05 -24.57 1.21
C GLU A 158 -1.79 -23.99 -0.01
N ILE A 159 -1.07 -23.37 -0.94
CA ILE A 159 -1.63 -22.64 -2.08
C ILE A 159 -1.13 -23.21 -3.41
N ASP A 160 -2.07 -23.61 -4.26
CA ASP A 160 -1.79 -23.93 -5.66
C ASP A 160 -1.75 -22.65 -6.50
N PHE A 161 -0.55 -22.08 -6.66
CA PHE A 161 -0.34 -20.86 -7.45
C PHE A 161 -0.72 -21.00 -8.92
N SER A 162 -0.86 -22.22 -9.47
CA SER A 162 -1.32 -22.40 -10.85
C SER A 162 -2.77 -21.98 -11.06
N GLN A 163 -3.53 -21.88 -9.96
CA GLN A 163 -4.92 -21.44 -9.98
C GLN A 163 -5.07 -19.92 -9.92
N CYS A 164 -4.01 -19.15 -9.67
CA CYS A 164 -4.06 -17.70 -9.58
C CYS A 164 -3.36 -17.11 -10.81
N GLY A 165 -4.13 -16.46 -11.69
CA GLY A 165 -3.68 -16.21 -13.05
C GLY A 165 -2.59 -15.15 -13.15
N GLY A 166 -1.44 -15.57 -13.71
CA GLY A 166 -0.34 -14.69 -14.09
C GLY A 166 1.02 -15.34 -14.33
N ILE A 167 1.11 -16.62 -14.71
CA ILE A 167 2.32 -17.22 -15.33
C ILE A 167 1.95 -17.79 -16.70
#